data_AF-A0A6P8HNX7-F1
#
_entry.id   AF-A0A6P8HNX7-F1
#
_cell.length_a   1.000
_cell.length_b   1.000
_cell.length_c   1.000
_cell.angle_alpha   90.00
_cell.angle_beta   90.00
_cell.angle_gamma   90.00
#
_symmetry.space_group_name_H-M   'P 1'
#
loop_
_entity.id
_entity.type
_entity.pdbx_description
1 polymer ?
#
loop_
_entity_poly.entity_id
_entity_poly.type
_entity_poly.pdbx_seq_one_letter_code
_entity_poly.pdbx_strand_id
1 'polypeptide(L)'
;MASSTSNTTNFTDILTENDIPGASLEGRNITELKIADLRFWLKCRGDPAKGLKTKAELLKRVEEYIKNGKDKDIVDPDPNRLYLRRKQHRLKHVVNEDEAERRVLVKFPENNWGTCLQKMPMFTRAEMNNHVTRSGKNIANKKCNSVPTSFRKAKTFLEDEYLHSIETNDNQRCFYVKSKCCHSFRKNDPPHDLKVALCIITGDVLKALCSCVAGTVGYCNHILALMLKL
;
A
#
# COMPACT_ATOMS: atom_id res chain seq x y z
N MET A 1 -25.80 32.15 -30.83
CA MET A 1 -26.19 31.08 -29.90
C MET A 1 -24.93 30.54 -29.25
N ALA A 2 -24.70 30.88 -27.98
CA ALA A 2 -23.54 30.39 -27.23
C ALA A 2 -23.87 29.02 -26.66
N SER A 3 -23.19 27.98 -27.12
CA SER A 3 -23.30 26.64 -26.54
C SER A 3 -22.54 26.62 -25.22
N SER A 4 -23.30 26.66 -24.13
CA SER A 4 -22.80 26.45 -22.78
C SER A 4 -22.39 24.98 -22.62
N THR A 5 -21.10 24.69 -22.71
CA THR A 5 -20.53 23.38 -22.38
C THR A 5 -20.61 23.19 -20.86
N SER A 6 -21.64 22.51 -20.38
CA SER A 6 -21.70 22.04 -19.00
C SER A 6 -20.60 21.00 -18.79
N ASN A 7 -19.51 21.38 -18.10
CA ASN A 7 -18.53 20.45 -17.58
C ASN A 7 -19.21 19.58 -16.52
N THR A 8 -19.77 18.44 -16.91
CA THR A 8 -20.25 17.42 -15.98
C THR A 8 -19.02 16.76 -15.36
N THR A 9 -18.53 17.29 -14.24
CA THR A 9 -17.52 16.60 -13.44
C THR A 9 -18.11 15.29 -12.93
N ASN A 10 -17.59 14.16 -13.41
CA ASN A 10 -18.01 12.84 -12.95
C ASN A 10 -17.77 12.73 -11.44
N PHE A 11 -18.75 12.21 -10.70
CA PHE A 11 -18.64 12.02 -9.25
C PHE A 11 -17.43 11.15 -8.84
N THR A 12 -16.93 10.31 -9.76
CA THR A 12 -15.71 9.51 -9.59
C THR A 12 -14.43 10.32 -9.49
N ASP A 13 -14.46 11.58 -9.92
CA ASP A 13 -13.28 12.44 -10.05
C ASP A 13 -13.09 13.42 -8.87
N ILE A 14 -14.05 13.45 -7.95
CA ILE A 14 -14.02 14.30 -6.75
C ILE A 14 -13.46 13.48 -5.58
N LEU A 15 -12.41 13.96 -4.90
CA LEU A 15 -11.85 13.29 -3.71
C LEU A 15 -12.49 13.82 -2.43
N THR A 16 -12.55 12.96 -1.43
CA THR A 16 -12.97 13.30 -0.06
C THR A 16 -11.84 12.97 0.91
N GLU A 17 -11.93 13.46 2.16
CA GLU A 17 -10.95 13.14 3.20
C GLU A 17 -10.80 11.63 3.45
N ASN A 18 -11.84 10.85 3.19
CA ASN A 18 -11.84 9.38 3.33
C ASN A 18 -11.08 8.66 2.21
N ASP A 19 -10.87 9.32 1.07
CA ASP A 19 -10.17 8.72 -0.06
C ASP A 19 -8.64 8.77 0.08
N ILE A 20 -8.13 9.63 0.98
CA ILE A 20 -6.70 9.90 1.18
C ILE A 20 -6.35 9.72 2.67
N PRO A 21 -5.69 8.62 3.05
CA PRO A 21 -5.20 8.42 4.42
C PRO A 21 -4.34 9.61 4.89
N GLY A 22 -4.69 10.19 6.03
CA GLY A 22 -4.00 11.36 6.58
C GLY A 22 -4.52 12.73 6.10
N ALA A 23 -5.50 12.78 5.19
CA ALA A 23 -6.15 14.04 4.82
C ALA A 23 -7.18 14.54 5.84
N SER A 24 -7.76 13.62 6.63
CA SER A 24 -8.66 13.92 7.75
C SER A 24 -7.88 14.15 9.05
N LEU A 25 -8.34 15.11 9.84
CA LEU A 25 -7.87 15.30 11.22
C LEU A 25 -8.50 14.28 12.18
N GLU A 26 -9.68 13.74 11.86
CA GLU A 26 -10.41 12.75 12.68
C GLU A 26 -10.61 13.18 14.14
N GLY A 27 -10.77 14.49 14.38
CA GLY A 27 -10.89 15.05 15.74
C GLY A 27 -9.57 15.13 16.53
N ARG A 28 -8.43 14.74 15.93
CA ARG A 28 -7.11 14.88 16.56
C ARG A 28 -6.76 16.34 16.75
N ASN A 29 -6.07 16.63 17.85
CA ASN A 29 -5.53 17.95 18.10
C ASN A 29 -4.36 18.23 17.13
N ILE A 30 -4.46 19.29 16.33
CA ILE A 30 -3.43 19.65 15.35
C ILE A 30 -2.06 19.88 16.00
N THR A 31 -2.01 20.33 17.26
CA THR A 31 -0.77 20.59 18.00
C THR A 31 0.00 19.32 18.33
N GLU A 32 -0.64 18.16 18.33
CA GLU A 32 -0.02 16.86 18.60
C GLU A 32 0.55 16.20 17.33
N LEU A 33 0.15 16.67 16.15
CA LEU A 33 0.58 16.10 14.88
C LEU A 33 2.07 16.36 14.60
N LYS A 34 2.70 15.44 13.86
CA LYS A 34 4.09 15.60 13.42
C LYS A 34 4.16 16.63 12.28
N ILE A 35 5.32 17.26 12.11
CA ILE A 35 5.55 18.21 11.00
C ILE A 35 5.23 17.58 9.64
N ALA A 36 5.58 16.31 9.44
CA ALA A 36 5.28 15.58 8.22
C ALA A 36 3.76 15.46 7.96
N ASP A 37 2.98 15.18 9.01
CA ASP A 37 1.52 15.02 8.91
C ASP A 37 0.85 16.37 8.59
N LEU A 38 1.29 17.46 9.24
CA LEU A 38 0.79 18.81 8.96
C LEU A 38 1.08 19.24 7.52
N ARG A 39 2.29 18.98 7.02
CA ARG A 39 2.67 19.25 5.63
C ARG A 39 1.85 18.41 4.66
N PHE A 40 1.63 17.14 4.97
CA PHE A 40 0.82 16.26 4.14
C PHE A 40 -0.63 16.73 4.08
N TRP A 41 -1.22 17.10 5.23
CA TRP A 41 -2.58 17.64 5.30
C TRP A 41 -2.78 18.91 4.46
N LEU A 42 -1.79 19.82 4.50
CA LEU A 42 -1.76 21.03 3.67
C LEU A 42 -1.63 20.70 2.17
N LYS A 43 -0.78 19.71 1.84
CA LYS A 43 -0.59 19.24 0.47
C LYS A 43 -1.88 18.66 -0.13
N CYS A 44 -2.69 17.97 0.67
CA CYS A 44 -4.02 17.49 0.28
C CYS A 44 -5.03 18.62 -0.01
N ARG A 45 -4.66 19.89 0.24
CA ARG A 45 -5.45 21.09 -0.06
C ARG A 45 -4.75 22.04 -1.04
N GLY A 46 -3.75 21.51 -1.75
CA GLY A 46 -3.00 22.25 -2.78
C GLY A 46 -1.96 23.22 -2.22
N ASP A 47 -1.72 23.24 -0.90
CA ASP A 47 -0.70 24.10 -0.29
C ASP A 47 0.64 23.36 -0.23
N PRO A 48 1.68 23.83 -0.95
CA PRO A 48 3.00 23.20 -0.90
C PRO A 48 3.74 23.44 0.43
N ALA A 49 3.16 24.21 1.37
CA ALA A 49 3.78 24.65 2.62
C ALA A 49 5.14 25.35 2.38
N LYS A 50 5.25 26.05 1.24
CA LYS A 50 6.49 26.70 0.80
C LYS A 50 6.86 27.82 1.78
N GLY A 51 8.10 27.81 2.25
CA GLY A 51 8.64 28.82 3.16
C GLY A 51 8.31 28.60 4.65
N LEU A 52 7.41 27.67 5.00
CA LEU A 52 7.13 27.32 6.40
C LEU A 52 8.24 26.42 6.92
N LYS A 53 8.94 26.80 7.99
CA LYS A 53 10.07 26.05 8.57
C LYS A 53 9.74 25.44 9.92
N THR A 54 8.91 26.11 10.71
CA THR A 54 8.57 25.72 12.08
C THR A 54 7.22 25.01 12.17
N LYS A 55 7.02 24.24 13.24
CA LYS A 55 5.72 23.61 13.53
C LYS A 55 4.64 24.68 13.77
N ALA A 56 4.97 25.78 14.45
CA ALA A 56 4.03 26.86 14.74
C ALA A 56 3.49 27.53 13.47
N GLU A 57 4.36 27.79 12.48
CA GLU A 57 3.96 28.33 11.18
C GLU A 57 3.01 27.39 10.43
N LEU A 58 3.25 26.08 10.50
CA LEU A 58 2.37 25.07 9.91
C LEU A 58 1.00 25.03 10.61
N LEU A 59 0.98 25.06 11.94
CA LEU A 59 -0.25 25.06 12.74
C LEU A 59 -1.11 26.27 12.39
N LYS A 60 -0.52 27.46 12.39
CA LYS A 60 -1.21 28.70 12.01
C LYS A 60 -1.82 28.60 10.62
N ARG A 61 -1.07 28.06 9.65
CA ARG A 61 -1.59 27.86 8.28
C ARG A 61 -2.76 26.88 8.25
N VAL A 62 -2.69 25.78 8.99
CA VAL A 62 -3.79 24.80 9.10
C VAL A 62 -5.05 25.46 9.70
N GLU A 63 -4.90 26.24 10.76
CA GLU A 63 -6.00 26.99 11.38
C GLU A 63 -6.64 28.00 10.40
N GLU A 64 -5.82 28.69 9.59
CA GLU A 64 -6.31 29.59 8.54
C GLU A 64 -7.16 28.85 7.49
N TYR A 65 -6.78 27.62 7.09
CA TYR A 65 -7.59 26.83 6.16
C TYR A 65 -8.94 26.45 6.76
N ILE A 66 -8.96 26.00 8.02
CA ILE A 66 -10.18 25.63 8.73
C ILE A 66 -11.10 26.83 8.93
N LYS A 67 -10.54 27.97 9.39
CA LYS A 67 -11.31 29.19 9.62
C LYS A 67 -11.96 29.73 8.34
N ASN A 68 -11.30 29.55 7.20
CA ASN A 68 -11.81 29.98 5.89
C ASN A 68 -12.67 28.93 5.18
N GLY A 69 -12.96 27.78 5.81
CA GLY A 69 -13.75 26.70 5.20
C GLY A 69 -13.07 25.98 4.03
N LYS A 70 -11.76 26.18 3.84
CA LYS A 70 -10.95 25.52 2.79
C LYS A 70 -10.48 24.13 3.22
N ASP A 71 -10.84 23.68 4.41
CA ASP A 71 -10.50 22.35 4.90
C ASP A 71 -11.18 21.23 4.08
N LYS A 72 -12.25 21.55 3.34
CA LYS A 72 -13.00 20.60 2.49
C LYS A 72 -12.51 20.51 1.04
N ASP A 73 -11.62 21.40 0.61
CA ASP A 73 -11.11 21.43 -0.77
C ASP A 73 -10.00 20.39 -0.98
N ILE A 74 -10.39 19.12 -1.10
CA ILE A 74 -9.45 18.00 -1.20
C ILE A 74 -8.95 17.82 -2.64
N VAL A 75 -7.62 17.80 -2.79
CA VAL A 75 -6.90 17.50 -4.04
C VAL A 75 -5.98 16.30 -3.84
N ASP A 76 -5.62 15.63 -4.94
CA ASP A 76 -4.68 14.52 -4.89
C ASP A 76 -3.25 15.05 -4.68
N PRO A 77 -2.57 14.72 -3.55
CA PRO A 77 -1.22 15.19 -3.29
C PRO A 77 -0.15 14.42 -4.09
N ASP A 78 -0.48 13.31 -4.75
CA ASP A 78 0.45 12.55 -5.58
C ASP A 78 0.44 13.08 -7.03
N PRO A 79 1.62 13.40 -7.62
CA PRO A 79 1.70 13.89 -8.99
C PRO A 79 1.07 12.95 -10.04
N ASN A 80 1.03 11.64 -9.76
CA ASN A 80 0.44 10.63 -10.65
C ASN A 80 -1.02 10.32 -10.27
N ARG A 81 -1.68 11.20 -9.51
CA ARG A 81 -3.08 11.09 -9.11
C ARG A 81 -3.42 9.73 -8.51
N LEU A 82 -2.59 9.30 -7.55
CA LEU A 82 -2.66 7.96 -6.98
C LEU A 82 -4.01 7.69 -6.32
N TYR A 83 -4.46 8.58 -5.44
CA TYR A 83 -5.68 8.38 -4.66
C TYR A 83 -6.92 8.45 -5.55
N LEU A 84 -6.90 9.31 -6.56
CA LEU A 84 -7.91 9.35 -7.61
C LEU A 84 -8.02 8.02 -8.35
N ARG A 85 -6.89 7.48 -8.81
CA ARG A 85 -6.85 6.18 -9.50
C ARG A 85 -7.37 5.05 -8.61
N ARG A 86 -7.05 5.07 -7.30
CA ARG A 86 -7.59 4.12 -6.32
C ARG A 86 -9.11 4.26 -6.18
N LYS A 87 -9.64 5.47 -6.05
CA LYS A 87 -11.09 5.72 -5.98
C LYS A 87 -11.81 5.23 -7.23
N GLN A 88 -11.32 5.62 -8.40
CA GLN A 88 -11.87 5.17 -9.68
C GLN A 88 -11.86 3.64 -9.80
N HIS A 89 -10.78 2.98 -9.38
CA HIS A 89 -10.70 1.52 -9.41
C HIS A 89 -11.75 0.86 -8.49
N ARG A 90 -11.93 1.36 -7.26
CA ARG A 90 -12.96 0.84 -6.32
C ARG A 90 -14.37 0.94 -6.89
N LEU A 91 -14.66 2.00 -7.66
CA LEU A 91 -15.97 2.22 -8.26
C LEU A 91 -16.17 1.46 -9.58
N LYS A 92 -15.09 1.18 -10.32
CA LYS A 92 -15.08 0.46 -11.61
C LYS A 92 -15.03 -1.06 -11.47
N HIS A 93 -15.49 -1.64 -10.36
CA HIS A 93 -15.38 -3.08 -10.10
C HIS A 93 -16.31 -3.98 -10.96
N VAL A 94 -16.60 -3.58 -12.20
CA VAL A 94 -17.27 -4.35 -13.24
C VAL A 94 -16.51 -4.13 -14.57
N VAL A 95 -16.01 -5.23 -15.15
CA VAL A 95 -15.48 -5.47 -16.53
C VAL A 95 -13.96 -5.37 -16.80
N ASN A 96 -13.37 -6.59 -16.82
CA ASN A 96 -12.40 -7.26 -17.72
C ASN A 96 -10.94 -6.82 -18.05
N GLU A 97 -10.11 -7.89 -17.98
CA GLU A 97 -9.11 -8.43 -18.94
C GLU A 97 -7.96 -7.52 -19.39
N ASP A 98 -6.85 -7.56 -18.63
CA ASP A 98 -5.45 -7.63 -19.12
C ASP A 98 -4.48 -7.92 -17.95
N GLU A 99 -4.95 -8.71 -16.99
CA GLU A 99 -4.28 -8.97 -15.71
C GLU A 99 -3.06 -9.90 -15.85
N ALA A 100 -2.97 -10.68 -16.93
CA ALA A 100 -1.92 -11.68 -17.14
C ALA A 100 -0.60 -11.07 -17.65
N GLU A 101 -0.64 -10.22 -18.69
CA GLU A 101 0.55 -9.57 -19.25
C GLU A 101 1.23 -8.64 -18.24
N ARG A 102 0.42 -8.01 -17.39
CA ARG A 102 0.86 -7.11 -16.33
C ARG A 102 1.81 -7.75 -15.31
N ARG A 103 1.78 -9.07 -15.11
CA ARG A 103 2.58 -9.81 -14.11
C ARG A 103 3.96 -10.21 -14.63
N VAL A 104 4.08 -10.48 -15.93
CA VAL A 104 5.28 -11.08 -16.53
C VAL A 104 6.45 -10.10 -16.57
N LEU A 105 6.19 -8.79 -16.66
CA LEU A 105 7.21 -7.74 -16.79
C LEU A 105 7.72 -7.14 -15.47
N VAL A 106 7.29 -7.64 -14.30
CA VAL A 106 7.74 -7.06 -13.03
C VAL A 106 9.21 -7.37 -12.76
N LYS A 107 10.04 -6.32 -12.87
CA LYS A 107 11.44 -6.27 -12.45
C LYS A 107 11.52 -5.60 -11.08
N PHE A 108 12.29 -6.21 -10.17
CA PHE A 108 12.58 -5.63 -8.87
C PHE A 108 13.69 -4.58 -8.99
N PRO A 109 13.62 -3.48 -8.24
CA PRO A 109 14.69 -2.50 -8.22
C PRO A 109 15.96 -3.07 -7.57
N GLU A 110 17.12 -2.69 -8.08
CA GLU A 110 18.42 -3.09 -7.53
C GLU A 110 18.78 -2.23 -6.31
N ASN A 111 18.56 -0.92 -6.41
CA ASN A 111 18.98 0.09 -5.42
C ASN A 111 17.79 0.89 -4.84
N ASN A 112 18.07 1.85 -3.95
CA ASN A 112 17.10 2.79 -3.33
C ASN A 112 16.04 2.13 -2.44
N TRP A 113 16.41 1.08 -1.73
CA TRP A 113 15.59 0.48 -0.69
C TRP A 113 15.59 1.36 0.57
N GLY A 114 14.45 1.44 1.25
CA GLY A 114 14.28 2.23 2.47
C GLY A 114 13.11 1.71 3.30
N THR A 115 12.42 2.59 4.02
CA THR A 115 11.28 2.24 4.90
C THR A 115 10.03 3.09 4.62
N CYS A 116 9.97 3.72 3.44
CA CYS A 116 8.86 4.59 3.06
C CYS A 116 7.58 3.77 2.79
N LEU A 117 6.48 4.15 3.43
CA LEU A 117 5.16 3.53 3.25
C LEU A 117 4.17 4.42 2.51
N GLN A 118 4.60 5.57 1.97
CA GLN A 118 3.69 6.57 1.36
C GLN A 118 2.81 5.98 0.24
N LYS A 119 3.37 5.10 -0.59
CA LYS A 119 2.65 4.43 -1.68
C LYS A 119 2.22 3.01 -1.35
N MET A 120 2.26 2.61 -0.08
CA MET A 120 1.76 1.30 0.32
C MET A 120 0.27 1.20 -0.06
N PRO A 121 -0.15 0.17 -0.83
CA PRO A 121 -1.56 -0.09 -1.05
C PRO A 121 -2.19 -0.67 0.20
N MET A 122 -3.52 -0.58 0.29
CA MET A 122 -4.26 -1.42 1.21
C MET A 122 -3.99 -2.87 0.83
N PHE A 123 -3.53 -3.66 1.79
CA PHE A 123 -3.24 -5.06 1.60
C PHE A 123 -3.87 -5.82 2.76
N THR A 124 -4.80 -6.72 2.44
CA THR A 124 -5.58 -7.44 3.45
C THR A 124 -5.56 -8.94 3.17
N ARG A 125 -6.30 -9.69 3.99
CA ARG A 125 -6.51 -11.13 3.77
C ARG A 125 -7.08 -11.43 2.38
N ALA A 126 -7.85 -10.51 1.79
CA ALA A 126 -8.47 -10.68 0.48
C ALA A 126 -7.43 -10.74 -0.65
N GLU A 127 -6.54 -9.74 -0.73
CA GLU A 127 -5.47 -9.68 -1.75
C GLU A 127 -4.50 -10.86 -1.59
N MET A 128 -4.16 -11.21 -0.34
CA MET A 128 -3.36 -12.41 -0.08
C MET A 128 -4.08 -13.68 -0.54
N ASN A 129 -5.38 -13.86 -0.24
CA ASN A 129 -6.14 -15.03 -0.70
C ASN A 129 -6.19 -15.12 -2.23
N ASN A 130 -6.39 -14.00 -2.92
CA ASN A 130 -6.35 -13.94 -4.38
C ASN A 130 -5.00 -14.44 -4.90
N HIS A 131 -3.89 -14.00 -4.30
CA HIS A 131 -2.55 -14.48 -4.64
C HIS A 131 -2.38 -15.99 -4.41
N VAL A 132 -2.86 -16.52 -3.27
CA VAL A 132 -2.74 -17.95 -2.97
C VAL A 132 -3.52 -18.80 -3.99
N THR A 133 -4.77 -18.43 -4.27
CA THR A 133 -5.60 -19.12 -5.28
C THR A 133 -4.93 -19.09 -6.66
N ARG A 134 -4.38 -17.94 -7.05
CA ARG A 134 -3.66 -17.76 -8.33
C ARG A 134 -2.36 -18.55 -8.42
N SER A 135 -1.73 -18.88 -7.29
CA SER A 135 -0.49 -19.68 -7.24
C SER A 135 -0.74 -21.18 -7.50
N GLY A 136 -1.97 -21.58 -7.87
CA GLY A 136 -2.35 -22.98 -8.09
C GLY A 136 -2.42 -23.83 -6.82
N LYS A 137 -2.19 -23.22 -5.65
CA LYS A 137 -2.27 -23.87 -4.35
C LYS A 137 -3.65 -23.60 -3.78
N ASN A 138 -4.55 -24.57 -3.93
CA ASN A 138 -5.85 -24.52 -3.27
C ASN A 138 -5.64 -24.57 -1.74
N ILE A 139 -6.11 -23.55 -1.02
CA ILE A 139 -6.35 -23.63 0.42
C ILE A 139 -7.61 -24.49 0.64
N ALA A 140 -7.60 -25.73 0.15
CA ALA A 140 -8.72 -26.63 0.34
C ALA A 140 -8.54 -27.34 1.68
N ASN A 141 -9.12 -26.75 2.73
CA ASN A 141 -9.61 -27.53 3.85
C ASN A 141 -11.14 -27.52 3.82
N LYS A 142 -11.74 -28.02 2.73
CA LYS A 142 -13.20 -28.03 2.51
C LYS A 142 -13.98 -28.83 3.59
N LYS A 143 -13.29 -29.53 4.50
CA LYS A 143 -13.90 -30.40 5.53
C LYS A 143 -13.60 -29.98 6.97
N CYS A 144 -12.70 -29.04 7.24
CA CYS A 144 -12.38 -28.63 8.61
C CYS A 144 -12.25 -27.12 8.73
N ASN A 145 -12.87 -26.56 9.77
CA ASN A 145 -12.76 -25.15 10.18
C ASN A 145 -11.34 -24.75 10.66
N SER A 146 -10.32 -25.57 10.41
CA SER A 146 -8.98 -25.37 10.92
C SER A 146 -8.13 -24.52 9.98
N VAL A 147 -7.37 -23.59 10.57
CA VAL A 147 -6.42 -22.74 9.86
C VAL A 147 -5.40 -23.62 9.12
N PRO A 148 -5.15 -23.38 7.82
CA PRO A 148 -4.22 -24.19 7.04
C PRO A 148 -2.83 -24.22 7.67
N THR A 149 -2.16 -25.37 7.61
CA THR A 149 -0.83 -25.56 8.21
C THR A 149 0.19 -24.53 7.72
N SER A 150 0.11 -24.09 6.46
CA SER A 150 0.97 -23.04 5.92
C SER A 150 0.78 -21.70 6.63
N PHE A 151 -0.45 -21.33 6.96
CA PHE A 151 -0.78 -20.12 7.71
C PHE A 151 -0.31 -20.22 9.16
N ARG A 152 -0.48 -21.38 9.80
CA ARG A 152 0.05 -21.61 11.15
C ARG A 152 1.57 -21.41 11.18
N LYS A 153 2.29 -22.03 10.25
CA LYS A 153 3.75 -21.88 10.13
C LYS A 153 4.17 -20.44 9.83
N ALA A 154 3.48 -19.78 8.91
CA ALA A 154 3.72 -18.37 8.58
C ALA A 154 3.54 -17.46 9.80
N LYS A 155 2.52 -17.71 10.62
CA LYS A 155 2.30 -16.98 11.87
C LYS A 155 3.42 -17.22 12.88
N THR A 156 3.85 -18.47 13.05
CA THR A 156 5.00 -18.80 13.91
C THR A 156 6.26 -18.06 13.47
N PHE A 157 6.50 -17.88 12.16
CA PHE A 157 7.64 -17.08 11.70
C PHE A 157 7.61 -15.62 12.17
N LEU A 158 6.43 -15.06 12.37
CA LEU A 158 6.26 -13.71 12.89
C LEU A 158 6.37 -13.66 14.41
N GLU A 159 5.77 -14.62 15.10
CA GLU A 159 5.81 -14.73 16.57
C GLU A 159 7.23 -14.97 17.10
N ASP A 160 8.01 -15.79 16.39
CA ASP A 160 9.40 -16.08 16.73
C ASP A 160 10.39 -15.06 16.15
N GLU A 161 9.88 -13.94 15.60
CA GLU A 161 10.65 -12.83 15.03
C GLU A 161 11.68 -13.24 13.95
N TYR A 162 11.43 -14.29 13.17
CA TYR A 162 12.37 -14.73 12.13
C TYR A 162 12.44 -13.82 10.90
N LEU A 163 11.55 -12.82 10.80
CA LEU A 163 11.49 -11.87 9.68
C LEU A 163 12.26 -10.59 10.01
N HIS A 164 13.28 -10.29 9.22
CA HIS A 164 14.20 -9.18 9.46
C HIS A 164 14.37 -8.30 8.22
N SER A 165 14.94 -7.11 8.44
CA SER A 165 15.36 -6.19 7.37
C SER A 165 14.27 -5.93 6.34
N ILE A 166 13.05 -5.61 6.81
CA ILE A 166 11.96 -5.24 5.93
C ILE A 166 12.28 -3.87 5.33
N GLU A 167 12.48 -3.86 4.03
CA GLU A 167 12.76 -2.65 3.27
C GLU A 167 11.74 -2.52 2.13
N THR A 168 11.38 -1.28 1.82
CA THR A 168 10.40 -0.91 0.81
C THR A 168 11.02 -0.06 -0.29
N ASN A 169 10.40 -0.10 -1.45
CA ASN A 169 10.71 0.74 -2.61
C ASN A 169 9.42 0.91 -3.43
N ASP A 170 9.30 1.94 -4.25
CA ASP A 170 8.12 2.15 -5.08
C ASP A 170 8.48 2.81 -6.41
N ASN A 171 7.61 2.61 -7.40
CA ASN A 171 7.65 3.37 -8.65
C ASN A 171 6.25 3.87 -9.00
N GLN A 172 5.97 4.13 -10.27
CA GLN A 172 4.66 4.62 -10.72
C GLN A 172 3.55 3.57 -10.64
N ARG A 173 3.91 2.28 -10.56
CA ARG A 173 2.98 1.15 -10.71
C ARG A 173 3.05 0.13 -9.57
N CYS A 174 4.24 -0.10 -9.02
CA CYS A 174 4.51 -1.17 -8.08
C CYS A 174 5.03 -0.62 -6.75
N PHE A 175 4.52 -1.16 -5.64
CA PHE A 175 5.10 -1.06 -4.32
C PHE A 175 5.87 -2.35 -4.04
N TYR A 176 7.15 -2.24 -3.77
CA TYR A 176 8.05 -3.36 -3.56
C TYR A 176 8.37 -3.48 -2.08
N VAL A 177 8.40 -4.72 -1.60
CA VAL A 177 8.88 -5.08 -0.27
C VAL A 177 9.92 -6.18 -0.43
N LYS A 178 11.04 -6.06 0.25
CA LYS A 178 11.97 -7.16 0.45
C LYS A 178 12.23 -7.37 1.93
N SER A 179 12.62 -8.57 2.30
CA SER A 179 13.02 -8.90 3.66
C SER A 179 13.89 -10.14 3.68
N LYS A 180 14.42 -10.46 4.86
CA LYS A 180 15.15 -11.68 5.13
C LYS A 180 14.37 -12.54 6.12
N CYS A 181 14.34 -13.86 5.93
CA CYS A 181 13.66 -14.77 6.83
C CYS A 181 14.55 -15.95 7.22
N CYS A 182 14.83 -16.08 8.51
CA CYS A 182 15.63 -17.17 9.06
C CYS A 182 14.88 -18.52 9.01
N HIS A 183 15.63 -19.61 8.94
CA HIS A 183 15.07 -20.95 9.07
C HIS A 183 14.63 -21.21 10.52
N SER A 184 13.39 -21.70 10.71
CA SER A 184 12.82 -21.94 12.04
C SER A 184 13.63 -22.91 12.92
N PHE A 185 14.38 -23.85 12.31
CA PHE A 185 15.21 -24.83 13.01
C PHE A 185 16.72 -24.66 12.79
N ARG A 186 17.12 -23.67 11.98
CA ARG A 186 18.52 -23.47 11.59
C ARG A 186 18.82 -21.98 11.60
N LYS A 187 18.78 -21.39 12.79
CA LYS A 187 19.01 -19.95 13.00
C LYS A 187 20.40 -19.49 12.52
N ASN A 188 21.34 -20.43 12.40
CA ASN A 188 22.71 -20.18 11.93
C ASN A 188 22.86 -20.34 10.41
N ASP A 189 21.88 -20.91 9.71
CA ASP A 189 21.90 -20.96 8.25
C ASP A 189 21.63 -19.55 7.69
N PRO A 190 22.20 -19.20 6.52
CA PRO A 190 21.89 -17.94 5.87
C PRO A 190 20.38 -17.75 5.67
N PRO A 191 19.81 -16.59 6.04
CA PRO A 191 18.39 -16.33 5.89
C PRO A 191 17.98 -16.30 4.42
N HIS A 192 16.73 -16.66 4.14
CA HIS A 192 16.17 -16.55 2.81
C HIS A 192 15.86 -15.11 2.44
N ASP A 193 16.19 -14.72 1.21
CA ASP A 193 15.80 -13.46 0.63
C ASP A 193 14.37 -13.54 0.09
N LEU A 194 13.52 -12.65 0.56
CA LEU A 194 12.12 -12.53 0.18
C LEU A 194 11.92 -11.23 -0.60
N LYS A 195 11.12 -11.27 -1.67
CA LYS A 195 10.71 -10.09 -2.43
C LYS A 195 9.24 -10.21 -2.85
N VAL A 196 8.45 -9.16 -2.63
CA VAL A 196 7.05 -9.06 -3.03
C VAL A 196 6.86 -7.73 -3.76
N ALA A 197 6.14 -7.77 -4.89
CA ALA A 197 5.72 -6.59 -5.63
C ALA A 197 4.19 -6.54 -5.65
N LEU A 198 3.65 -5.44 -5.12
CA LEU A 198 2.22 -5.15 -5.05
C LEU A 198 1.86 -4.07 -6.08
N CYS A 199 0.64 -4.15 -6.64
CA CYS A 199 0.07 -3.06 -7.41
C CYS A 199 -0.29 -1.90 -6.47
N ILE A 200 0.21 -0.70 -6.73
CA ILE A 200 -0.05 0.48 -5.87
C ILE A 200 -1.55 0.87 -5.88
N ILE A 201 -2.26 0.54 -6.97
CA ILE A 201 -3.68 0.88 -7.13
C ILE A 201 -4.59 -0.17 -6.48
N THR A 202 -4.37 -1.44 -6.80
CA THR A 202 -5.31 -2.52 -6.45
C THR A 202 -4.90 -3.29 -5.19
N GLY A 203 -3.62 -3.22 -4.79
CA GLY A 203 -3.07 -4.08 -3.74
C GLY A 203 -2.71 -5.48 -4.20
N ASP A 204 -3.00 -5.86 -5.46
CA ASP A 204 -2.73 -7.20 -5.95
C ASP A 204 -1.24 -7.55 -5.90
N VAL A 205 -0.96 -8.80 -5.54
CA VAL A 205 0.39 -9.36 -5.65
C VAL A 205 0.70 -9.60 -7.13
N LEU A 206 1.59 -8.79 -7.67
CA LEU A 206 2.05 -8.90 -9.05
C LEU A 206 3.15 -9.96 -9.18
N LYS A 207 4.05 -10.04 -8.20
CA LYS A 207 5.14 -11.02 -8.16
C LYS A 207 5.61 -11.25 -6.73
N ALA A 208 5.92 -12.49 -6.39
CA ALA A 208 6.53 -12.88 -5.12
C ALA A 208 7.67 -13.86 -5.38
N LEU A 209 8.79 -13.71 -4.69
CA LEU A 209 9.98 -14.54 -4.82
C LEU A 209 10.59 -14.81 -3.44
N CYS A 210 11.02 -16.04 -3.22
CA CYS A 210 11.77 -16.44 -2.04
C CYS A 210 12.91 -17.36 -2.47
N SER A 211 14.11 -17.21 -1.89
CA SER A 211 15.27 -18.05 -2.23
C SER A 211 15.18 -19.50 -1.74
N CYS A 212 14.18 -19.84 -0.90
CA CYS A 212 13.91 -21.23 -0.52
C CYS A 212 13.43 -22.10 -1.69
N VAL A 213 13.60 -23.42 -1.59
CA VAL A 213 13.22 -24.40 -2.62
C VAL A 213 11.76 -24.28 -3.07
N ALA A 214 10.83 -24.03 -2.14
CA ALA A 214 9.41 -23.88 -2.46
C ALA A 214 9.03 -22.49 -3.03
N GLY A 215 9.96 -21.52 -3.00
CA GLY A 215 9.73 -20.11 -3.29
C GLY A 215 9.64 -19.77 -4.78
N THR A 216 10.10 -20.68 -5.65
CA THR A 216 10.14 -20.48 -7.12
C THR A 216 8.76 -20.23 -7.73
N VAL A 217 7.70 -20.81 -7.15
CA VAL A 217 6.31 -20.62 -7.60
C VAL A 217 5.63 -19.41 -6.97
N GLY A 218 6.37 -18.56 -6.25
CA GLY A 218 5.83 -17.38 -5.58
C GLY A 218 4.95 -17.65 -4.35
N TYR A 219 4.96 -18.89 -3.85
CA TYR A 219 4.27 -19.27 -2.61
C TYR A 219 5.11 -20.23 -1.78
N CYS A 220 5.45 -19.80 -0.56
CA CYS A 220 6.00 -20.61 0.52
C CYS A 220 5.58 -20.00 1.87
N ASN A 221 5.91 -20.67 2.98
CA ASN A 221 5.56 -20.15 4.31
C ASN A 221 6.28 -18.81 4.62
N HIS A 222 7.48 -18.59 4.09
CA HIS A 222 8.22 -17.33 4.26
C HIS A 222 7.52 -16.16 3.55
N ILE A 223 7.03 -16.38 2.32
CA ILE A 223 6.26 -15.36 1.58
C ILE A 223 4.94 -15.07 2.26
N LEU A 224 4.25 -16.10 2.78
CA LEU A 224 3.05 -15.89 3.59
C LEU A 224 3.34 -15.11 4.87
N ALA A 225 4.46 -15.38 5.54
CA ALA A 225 4.86 -14.63 6.73
C ALA A 225 5.09 -13.16 6.39
N LEU A 226 5.81 -12.87 5.30
CA LEU A 226 5.98 -11.50 4.81
C LEU A 226 4.63 -10.85 4.49
N MET A 227 3.75 -11.53 3.74
CA MET A 227 2.41 -11.01 3.41
C MET A 227 1.51 -10.78 4.63
N LEU A 228 1.65 -11.59 5.69
CA LEU A 228 0.93 -11.39 6.95
C LEU A 228 1.45 -10.20 7.75
N LYS A 229 2.69 -9.75 7.49
CA LYS A 229 3.31 -8.59 8.14
C LYS A 229 2.98 -7.26 7.44
N LEU A 230 2.58 -7.32 6.17
CA LEU A 230 2.11 -6.18 5.37
C LEU A 230 0.68 -5.81 5.77
#